data_AF-A0A4Q9RRA3-F1
#
_entry.id   AF-A0A4Q9RRA3-F1
#
_cell.length_a   1.000
_cell.length_b   1.000
_cell.length_c   1.000
_cell.angle_alpha   90.00
_cell.angle_beta   90.00
_cell.angle_gamma   90.00
#
_symmetry.space_group_name_H-M   'P 1'
#
loop_
_entity.id
_entity.type
_entity.pdbx_description
1 polymer ?
#
loop_
_entity_poly.entity_id
_entity_poly.type
_entity_poly.pdbx_seq_one_letter_code
_entity_poly.pdbx_strand_id
1 'polypeptide(L)'
;MKIDYLFKPFLLAFVFLPFFCFGQINVSERVQLSKSAKSSENTLYFIDFWATWCGPCVYAKEYLGVLQKQYPNDFYVVSISQENPELVRKYLKKRPTDLAVFVDYEGETFKTHNIKLLPHGILMNADGGVLWEGSPTDFKASDLTRFLRSNTKKKHVDKFFKEKDIKVEKVDAEYQPNADFEIERLKNESFYFLQIQEHAEYVEFKGSIRAIIAYNLKVHESQLKLPDDLGGQFQVYVSKSNSPYGNHITEIIDALDLEISYSEVKGEAMVFDIEAIRFWDVNQIDWGRDTAKYLIDEYQIQADNVTFKEVLYQLSQVLEKPVVTVQDITDTAEHDWSIHYKFYDLMQSDLLDNYGIKAEAKTTSYKLYTLTKKAP
;
A
#
# COMPACT_ATOMS: atom_id res chain seq x y z
N MET A 1 8.73 -3.16 -74.65
CA MET A 1 7.92 -2.95 -73.44
C MET A 1 8.89 -2.75 -72.28
N LYS A 2 9.18 -1.49 -71.92
CA LYS A 2 10.11 -1.13 -70.83
C LYS A 2 9.30 -1.07 -69.53
N ILE A 3 9.81 -1.69 -68.46
CA ILE A 3 9.26 -1.58 -67.12
C ILE A 3 10.35 -0.94 -66.25
N ASP A 4 10.17 0.33 -65.94
CA ASP A 4 10.99 1.07 -65.00
C ASP A 4 10.45 0.84 -63.58
N TYR A 5 11.25 0.23 -62.70
CA TYR A 5 10.99 0.24 -61.26
C TYR A 5 11.93 1.25 -60.61
N LEU A 6 11.36 2.39 -60.19
CA LEU A 6 12.01 3.38 -59.33
C LEU A 6 12.23 2.77 -57.93
N PHE A 7 13.48 2.53 -57.57
CA PHE A 7 13.90 2.33 -56.19
C PHE A 7 13.99 3.70 -55.48
N LYS A 8 13.08 3.96 -54.53
CA LYS A 8 13.24 5.06 -53.56
C LYS A 8 13.98 4.53 -52.32
N PRO A 9 15.08 5.14 -51.87
CA PRO A 9 15.70 4.78 -50.61
C PRO A 9 14.83 5.29 -49.45
N PHE A 10 14.36 4.39 -48.62
CA PHE A 10 13.66 4.72 -47.37
C PHE A 10 14.73 5.16 -46.35
N LEU A 11 14.80 6.46 -46.09
CA LEU A 11 15.62 7.01 -45.01
C LEU A 11 14.98 6.56 -43.68
N LEU A 12 15.59 5.57 -43.01
CA LEU A 12 15.23 5.23 -41.63
C LEU A 12 15.60 6.41 -40.74
N ALA A 13 14.60 7.22 -40.37
CA ALA A 13 14.75 8.18 -39.29
C ALA A 13 14.85 7.40 -37.97
N PHE A 14 16.06 7.32 -37.42
CA PHE A 14 16.26 6.91 -36.03
C PHE A 14 15.62 7.98 -35.13
N VAL A 15 14.39 7.73 -34.69
CA VAL A 15 13.78 8.47 -33.60
C VAL A 15 14.57 8.10 -32.35
N PHE A 16 15.45 9.00 -31.90
CA PHE A 16 16.03 8.94 -30.57
C PHE A 16 14.89 9.08 -29.57
N LEU A 17 14.33 7.95 -29.12
CA LEU A 17 13.54 7.89 -27.91
C LEU A 17 14.47 8.37 -26.78
N PRO A 18 14.13 9.45 -26.05
CA PRO A 18 14.91 9.83 -24.90
C PRO A 18 14.98 8.62 -23.97
N PHE A 19 16.19 8.15 -23.71
CA PHE A 19 16.45 7.23 -22.60
C PHE A 19 15.97 7.95 -21.34
N PHE A 20 14.72 7.69 -20.95
CA PHE A 20 14.27 8.01 -19.61
C PHE A 20 15.24 7.26 -18.69
N CYS A 21 16.04 8.01 -17.95
CA CYS A 21 16.83 7.47 -16.85
C CYS A 21 15.83 7.01 -15.78
N PHE A 22 15.30 5.80 -15.94
CA PHE A 22 14.34 5.15 -15.04
C PHE A 22 14.95 4.77 -13.68
N GLY A 23 16.14 5.25 -13.35
CA GLY A 23 17.02 4.64 -12.36
C GLY A 23 17.47 5.52 -11.20
N GLN A 24 16.80 6.63 -10.92
CA GLN A 24 17.16 7.48 -9.79
C GLN A 24 16.04 7.50 -8.74
N ILE A 25 16.37 7.06 -7.53
CA ILE A 25 15.48 7.10 -6.37
C ILE A 25 15.62 8.48 -5.73
N ASN A 26 14.50 9.22 -5.66
CA ASN A 26 14.44 10.51 -4.98
C ASN A 26 13.95 10.29 -3.55
N VAL A 27 14.63 10.93 -2.59
CA VAL A 27 14.22 10.92 -1.19
C VAL A 27 14.22 12.35 -0.67
N SER A 28 13.38 12.60 0.30
CA SER A 28 13.30 13.85 1.05
C SER A 28 14.34 13.91 2.15
N GLU A 29 14.60 12.77 2.81
CA GLU A 29 15.52 12.74 3.94
C GLU A 29 16.11 11.33 4.16
N ARG A 30 17.39 11.27 4.54
CA ARG A 30 18.02 10.03 5.04
C ARG A 30 18.01 10.00 6.57
N VAL A 31 16.92 9.47 7.14
CA VAL A 31 16.74 9.37 8.60
C VAL A 31 17.86 8.58 9.29
N GLN A 32 18.29 7.46 8.70
CA GLN A 32 19.52 6.78 9.11
C GLN A 32 20.18 6.05 7.94
N LEU A 33 21.51 5.99 7.95
CA LEU A 33 22.28 5.11 7.08
C LEU A 33 22.30 3.68 7.63
N SER A 34 22.56 2.72 6.75
CA SER A 34 22.72 1.30 7.13
C SER A 34 23.86 1.13 8.13
N LYS A 35 23.60 0.36 9.19
CA LYS A 35 24.58 -0.07 10.20
C LYS A 35 25.17 -1.45 9.87
N SER A 36 24.56 -2.18 8.94
CA SER A 36 24.92 -3.57 8.60
C SER A 36 25.60 -3.73 7.25
N ALA A 37 25.46 -2.74 6.35
CA ALA A 37 26.31 -2.65 5.16
C ALA A 37 27.73 -2.23 5.55
N LYS A 38 28.73 -2.82 4.90
CA LYS A 38 30.17 -2.55 5.11
C LYS A 38 30.79 -1.72 3.98
N SER A 39 30.07 -1.53 2.88
CA SER A 39 30.51 -0.74 1.73
C SER A 39 29.53 0.40 1.44
N SER A 40 30.08 1.57 1.10
CA SER A 40 29.31 2.68 0.53
C SER A 40 29.13 2.56 -0.99
N GLU A 41 29.86 1.63 -1.64
CA GLU A 41 29.68 1.27 -3.04
C GLU A 41 29.14 -0.15 -3.17
N ASN A 42 27.95 -0.28 -3.75
CA ASN A 42 27.23 -1.55 -3.82
C ASN A 42 26.81 -1.87 -5.25
N THR A 43 26.69 -3.16 -5.53
CA THR A 43 26.33 -3.70 -6.84
C THR A 43 24.82 -3.66 -7.04
N LEU A 44 24.10 -4.03 -5.98
CA LEU A 44 22.65 -4.13 -5.97
C LEU A 44 22.06 -3.32 -4.83
N TYR A 45 20.93 -2.70 -5.12
CA TYR A 45 20.16 -1.87 -4.21
C TYR A 45 18.76 -2.46 -4.08
N PHE A 46 18.32 -2.74 -2.86
CA PHE A 46 16.95 -3.15 -2.58
C PHE A 46 16.18 -2.02 -1.93
N ILE A 47 15.11 -1.58 -2.57
CA ILE A 47 14.23 -0.53 -2.10
C ILE A 47 13.01 -1.20 -1.49
N ASP A 48 12.87 -1.08 -0.16
CA ASP A 48 11.79 -1.66 0.64
C ASP A 48 10.80 -0.56 1.01
N PHE A 49 9.68 -0.49 0.31
CA PHE A 49 8.61 0.48 0.58
C PHE A 49 7.79 0.01 1.78
N TRP A 50 7.71 0.86 2.80
CA TRP A 50 7.09 0.51 4.08
C TRP A 50 6.41 1.72 4.76
N ALA A 51 5.69 1.45 5.85
CA ALA A 51 5.14 2.48 6.72
C ALA A 51 5.10 2.02 8.19
N THR A 52 5.01 2.95 9.14
CA THR A 52 5.00 2.63 10.59
C THR A 52 3.76 1.85 11.03
N TRP A 53 2.65 2.03 10.31
CA TRP A 53 1.39 1.29 10.49
C TRP A 53 1.35 -0.03 9.70
N CYS A 54 2.36 -0.34 8.88
CA CYS A 54 2.42 -1.57 8.10
C CYS A 54 2.99 -2.72 8.96
N GLY A 55 2.11 -3.63 9.41
CA GLY A 55 2.51 -4.82 10.14
C GLY A 55 3.48 -5.74 9.39
N PRO A 56 3.19 -6.16 8.14
CA PRO A 56 4.07 -7.08 7.41
C PRO A 56 5.46 -6.55 7.18
N CYS A 57 5.57 -5.22 7.10
CA CYS A 57 6.85 -4.57 6.93
C CYS A 57 7.83 -4.92 8.06
N VAL A 58 7.35 -5.28 9.26
CA VAL A 58 8.20 -5.75 10.37
C VAL A 58 8.96 -7.02 9.99
N TYR A 59 8.27 -8.04 9.47
CA TYR A 59 8.88 -9.31 9.07
C TYR A 59 9.78 -9.15 7.84
N ALA A 60 9.30 -8.42 6.82
CA ALA A 60 10.07 -8.11 5.62
C ALA A 60 11.44 -7.49 5.96
N LYS A 61 11.44 -6.51 6.86
CA LYS A 61 12.62 -5.79 7.31
C LYS A 61 13.63 -6.67 8.05
N GLU A 62 13.15 -7.59 8.91
CA GLU A 62 14.04 -8.56 9.58
C GLU A 62 14.70 -9.49 8.57
N TYR A 63 13.92 -10.02 7.63
CA TYR A 63 14.40 -10.89 6.57
C TYR A 63 15.45 -10.20 5.68
N LEU A 64 15.17 -9.00 5.20
CA LEU A 64 16.11 -8.22 4.39
C LEU A 64 17.38 -7.87 5.17
N GLY A 65 17.27 -7.64 6.48
CA GLY A 65 18.41 -7.45 7.39
C GLY A 65 19.35 -8.65 7.41
N VAL A 66 18.82 -9.87 7.40
CA VAL A 66 19.62 -11.10 7.28
C VAL A 66 20.35 -11.16 5.93
N LEU A 67 19.66 -10.86 4.82
CA LEU A 67 20.28 -10.85 3.50
C LEU A 67 21.41 -9.83 3.38
N GLN A 68 21.22 -8.61 3.89
CA GLN A 68 22.28 -7.59 3.89
C GLN A 68 23.50 -8.02 4.72
N LYS A 69 23.28 -8.66 5.87
CA LYS A 69 24.38 -9.18 6.71
C LYS A 69 25.16 -10.31 6.02
N GLN A 70 24.52 -11.07 5.13
CA GLN A 70 25.18 -12.11 4.32
C GLN A 70 26.01 -11.52 3.15
N TYR A 71 25.58 -10.40 2.57
CA TYR A 71 26.24 -9.75 1.42
C TYR A 71 26.62 -8.28 1.68
N PRO A 72 27.35 -7.97 2.76
CA PRO A 72 27.47 -6.60 3.28
C PRO A 72 28.32 -5.66 2.41
N ASN A 73 29.05 -6.18 1.41
CA ASN A 73 29.93 -5.39 0.55
C ASN A 73 29.35 -5.12 -0.85
N ASP A 74 28.24 -5.76 -1.18
CA ASP A 74 27.70 -5.80 -2.56
C ASP A 74 26.19 -5.53 -2.62
N PHE A 75 25.48 -5.72 -1.51
CA PHE A 75 24.03 -5.55 -1.40
C PHE A 75 23.68 -4.49 -0.36
N TYR A 76 22.88 -3.50 -0.76
CA TYR A 76 22.45 -2.40 0.09
C TYR A 76 20.93 -2.32 0.12
N VAL A 77 20.33 -2.46 1.31
CA VAL A 77 18.90 -2.37 1.53
C VAL A 77 18.56 -1.00 2.12
N VAL A 78 17.56 -0.35 1.54
CA VAL A 78 16.98 0.90 2.02
C VAL A 78 15.48 0.74 2.19
N SER A 79 15.01 0.90 3.42
CA SER A 79 13.59 0.98 3.72
C SER A 79 13.12 2.44 3.53
N ILE A 80 12.20 2.69 2.60
CA ILE A 80 11.67 4.03 2.27
C ILE A 80 10.20 4.15 2.72
N SER A 81 9.90 5.20 3.50
CA SER A 81 8.53 5.56 3.90
C SER A 81 8.11 6.91 3.30
N GLN A 82 6.82 7.10 3.01
CA GLN A 82 6.24 8.40 2.65
C GLN A 82 5.82 9.22 3.89
N GLU A 83 5.98 8.67 5.09
CA GLU A 83 5.56 9.32 6.32
C GLU A 83 6.48 10.47 6.74
N ASN A 84 5.99 11.33 7.63
CA ASN A 84 6.79 12.39 8.22
C ASN A 84 8.08 11.82 8.88
N PRO A 85 9.28 12.38 8.59
CA PRO A 85 10.53 11.91 9.17
C PRO A 85 10.57 11.82 10.70
N GLU A 86 9.90 12.73 11.43
CA GLU A 86 9.84 12.67 12.89
C GLU A 86 9.02 11.48 13.39
N LEU A 87 7.92 11.14 12.70
CA LEU A 87 7.13 9.94 12.99
C LEU A 87 7.99 8.69 12.80
N VAL A 88 8.70 8.62 11.67
CA VAL A 88 9.64 7.52 11.38
C VAL A 88 10.72 7.43 12.47
N ARG A 89 11.31 8.56 12.90
CA ARG A 89 12.29 8.58 14.01
C ARG A 89 11.68 8.11 15.33
N LYS A 90 10.45 8.52 15.67
CA LYS A 90 9.72 8.07 16.88
C LYS A 90 9.51 6.55 16.85
N TYR A 91 9.11 6.02 15.70
CA TYR A 91 8.96 4.58 15.49
C TYR A 91 10.29 3.84 15.68
N LEU A 92 11.39 4.33 15.05
CA LEU A 92 12.71 3.69 15.13
C LEU A 92 13.29 3.66 16.55
N LYS A 93 12.90 4.59 17.44
CA LYS A 93 13.27 4.52 18.88
C LYS A 93 12.63 3.32 19.58
N LYS A 94 11.41 2.94 19.19
CA LYS A 94 10.68 1.80 19.76
C LYS A 94 11.03 0.48 19.06
N ARG A 95 11.20 0.51 17.73
CA ARG A 95 11.46 -0.66 16.87
C ARG A 95 12.72 -0.41 15.99
N PRO A 96 13.94 -0.56 16.57
CA PRO A 96 15.19 -0.24 15.88
C PRO A 96 15.50 -1.19 14.72
N THR A 97 16.42 -0.77 13.86
CA THR A 97 16.97 -1.61 12.77
C THR A 97 18.38 -1.22 12.39
N ASP A 98 19.06 -2.18 11.75
CA ASP A 98 20.38 -2.01 11.16
C ASP A 98 20.34 -1.64 9.66
N LEU A 99 19.16 -1.63 9.04
CA LEU A 99 18.97 -1.21 7.65
C LEU A 99 18.98 0.31 7.52
N ALA A 100 19.30 0.82 6.32
CA ALA A 100 19.11 2.23 6.03
C ALA A 100 17.60 2.54 6.01
N VAL A 101 17.21 3.71 6.54
CA VAL A 101 15.81 4.16 6.52
C VAL A 101 15.77 5.57 5.99
N PHE A 102 15.15 5.75 4.85
CA PHE A 102 14.96 7.04 4.19
C PHE A 102 13.47 7.39 4.10
N VAL A 103 13.19 8.64 3.80
CA VAL A 103 11.84 9.17 3.64
C VAL A 103 11.68 9.80 2.26
N ASP A 104 10.61 9.45 1.56
CA ASP A 104 10.12 10.08 0.33
C ASP A 104 8.81 10.81 0.65
N TYR A 105 8.89 11.90 1.41
CA TYR A 105 7.76 12.63 1.96
C TYR A 105 6.82 13.17 0.88
N GLU A 106 7.39 13.62 -0.24
CA GLU A 106 6.63 14.12 -1.40
C GLU A 106 6.06 12.97 -2.27
N GLY A 107 6.43 11.71 -1.98
CA GLY A 107 5.93 10.52 -2.66
C GLY A 107 6.35 10.41 -4.13
N GLU A 108 7.44 11.04 -4.55
CA GLU A 108 7.87 11.03 -5.95
C GLU A 108 8.33 9.64 -6.39
N THR A 109 9.12 8.96 -5.56
CA THR A 109 9.57 7.59 -5.82
C THR A 109 8.39 6.63 -5.75
N PHE A 110 7.51 6.75 -4.74
CA PHE A 110 6.29 5.95 -4.65
C PHE A 110 5.44 6.06 -5.94
N LYS A 111 5.26 7.29 -6.43
CA LYS A 111 4.49 7.56 -7.64
C LYS A 111 5.19 7.07 -8.91
N THR A 112 6.49 7.33 -9.07
CA THR A 112 7.28 6.92 -10.24
C THR A 112 7.31 5.41 -10.42
N HIS A 113 7.32 4.66 -9.32
CA HIS A 113 7.29 3.20 -9.34
C HIS A 113 5.89 2.59 -9.20
N ASN A 114 4.83 3.41 -9.20
CA ASN A 114 3.43 2.96 -9.12
C ASN A 114 3.21 1.96 -7.96
N ILE A 115 3.78 2.26 -6.80
CA ILE A 115 3.64 1.42 -5.61
C ILE A 115 2.19 1.56 -5.14
N LYS A 116 1.42 0.47 -5.15
CA LYS A 116 -0.02 0.46 -4.80
C LYS A 116 -0.35 -0.27 -3.50
N LEU A 117 0.62 -0.97 -2.93
CA LEU A 117 0.44 -1.78 -1.73
C LEU A 117 1.74 -1.79 -0.94
N LEU A 118 1.66 -1.90 0.38
CA LEU A 118 2.81 -2.11 1.25
C LEU A 118 2.67 -3.44 1.99
N PRO A 119 3.79 -4.16 2.24
CA PRO A 119 5.15 -3.85 1.78
C PRO A 119 5.32 -4.11 0.28
N HIS A 120 6.26 -3.39 -0.33
CA HIS A 120 6.67 -3.64 -1.72
C HIS A 120 8.18 -3.50 -1.83
N GLY A 121 8.82 -4.41 -2.57
CA GLY A 121 10.26 -4.44 -2.76
C GLY A 121 10.63 -4.25 -4.21
N ILE A 122 11.68 -3.48 -4.49
CA ILE A 122 12.29 -3.35 -5.81
C ILE A 122 13.79 -3.60 -5.70
N LEU A 123 14.32 -4.57 -6.47
CA LEU A 123 15.75 -4.77 -6.63
C LEU A 123 16.24 -4.01 -7.87
N MET A 124 17.25 -3.18 -7.69
CA MET A 124 17.91 -2.44 -8.76
C MET A 124 19.40 -2.75 -8.86
N ASN A 125 19.94 -2.72 -10.07
CA ASN A 125 21.39 -2.72 -10.29
C ASN A 125 22.00 -1.32 -10.11
N ALA A 126 23.33 -1.21 -10.13
CA ALA A 126 24.06 0.04 -10.01
C ALA A 126 23.72 1.10 -11.08
N ASP A 127 23.19 0.72 -12.25
CA ASP A 127 22.75 1.68 -13.27
C ASP A 127 21.30 2.17 -13.01
N GLY A 128 20.62 1.61 -12.00
CA GLY A 128 19.23 1.88 -11.63
C GLY A 128 18.19 1.09 -12.45
N GLY A 129 18.62 0.06 -13.17
CA GLY A 129 17.71 -0.87 -13.84
C GLY A 129 17.04 -1.81 -12.85
N VAL A 130 15.72 -1.92 -12.92
CA VAL A 130 14.92 -2.86 -12.10
C VAL A 130 15.20 -4.28 -12.56
N LEU A 131 15.62 -5.13 -11.62
CA LEU A 131 15.92 -6.55 -11.83
C LEU A 131 14.81 -7.47 -11.29
N TRP A 132 14.09 -7.01 -10.27
CA TRP A 132 13.03 -7.75 -9.59
C TRP A 132 12.12 -6.77 -8.84
N GLU A 133 10.84 -7.10 -8.72
CA GLU A 133 9.84 -6.37 -7.93
C GLU A 133 8.83 -7.37 -7.34
N GLY A 134 8.23 -7.07 -6.19
CA GLY A 134 7.26 -7.95 -5.52
C GLY A 134 7.20 -7.76 -4.00
N SER A 135 6.60 -8.70 -3.27
CA SER A 135 6.66 -8.67 -1.80
C SER A 135 8.09 -8.97 -1.32
N PRO A 136 8.69 -8.16 -0.40
CA PRO A 136 10.07 -8.37 0.00
C PRO A 136 10.39 -9.75 0.58
N THR A 137 9.40 -10.44 1.16
CA THR A 137 9.56 -11.80 1.69
C THR A 137 9.73 -12.86 0.62
N ASP A 138 9.38 -12.56 -0.63
CA ASP A 138 9.51 -13.47 -1.77
C ASP A 138 10.89 -13.42 -2.43
N PHE A 139 11.69 -12.40 -2.11
CA PHE A 139 13.02 -12.21 -2.68
C PHE A 139 14.04 -13.13 -2.02
N LYS A 140 14.44 -14.22 -2.68
CA LYS A 140 15.28 -15.26 -2.04
C LYS A 140 16.77 -14.96 -2.15
N ALA A 141 17.55 -15.48 -1.20
CA ALA A 141 19.02 -15.46 -1.25
C ALA A 141 19.59 -16.08 -2.55
N SER A 142 18.89 -17.05 -3.15
CA SER A 142 19.23 -17.62 -4.45
C SER A 142 19.08 -16.62 -5.60
N ASP A 143 18.03 -15.78 -5.56
CA ASP A 143 17.83 -14.73 -6.55
C ASP A 143 18.91 -13.65 -6.39
N LEU A 144 19.20 -13.23 -5.16
CA LEU A 144 20.29 -12.31 -4.86
C LEU A 144 21.63 -12.82 -5.40
N THR A 145 21.97 -14.08 -5.13
CA THR A 145 23.20 -14.70 -5.63
C THR A 145 23.24 -14.72 -7.16
N ARG A 146 22.12 -15.02 -7.82
CA ARG A 146 22.01 -15.00 -9.29
C ARG A 146 22.25 -13.60 -9.85
N PHE A 147 21.63 -12.58 -9.28
CA PHE A 147 21.78 -11.20 -9.73
C PHE A 147 23.18 -10.63 -9.46
N LEU A 148 23.82 -10.99 -8.34
CA LEU A 148 25.21 -10.61 -8.06
C LEU A 148 26.21 -11.25 -9.03
N ARG A 149 25.90 -12.42 -9.61
CA ARG A 149 26.75 -13.05 -10.65
C ARG A 149 26.65 -12.34 -11.99
N SER A 150 25.50 -11.74 -12.32
CA SER A 150 25.27 -11.08 -13.61
C SER A 150 25.50 -9.57 -13.59
N ASN A 151 25.73 -8.97 -12.42
CA ASN A 151 25.99 -7.54 -12.26
C ASN A 151 27.33 -7.33 -11.53
N THR A 152 28.21 -6.51 -12.08
CA THR A 152 29.56 -6.26 -11.51
C THR A 152 29.84 -4.79 -11.23
N LYS A 153 29.08 -3.88 -11.84
CA LYS A 153 29.21 -2.45 -11.59
C LYS A 153 28.77 -2.14 -10.16
N LYS A 154 29.50 -1.24 -9.51
CA LYS A 154 29.11 -0.66 -8.23
C LYS A 154 28.77 0.80 -8.40
N LYS A 155 27.83 1.29 -7.60
CA LYS A 155 27.52 2.71 -7.47
C LYS A 155 27.60 3.09 -6.01
N HIS A 156 28.00 4.33 -5.73
CA HIS A 156 27.99 4.87 -4.38
C HIS A 156 26.56 5.18 -3.92
N VAL A 157 26.23 4.91 -2.66
CA VAL A 157 24.89 5.17 -2.07
C VAL A 157 24.47 6.62 -2.34
N ASP A 158 25.35 7.59 -2.10
CA ASP A 158 25.07 9.01 -2.33
C ASP A 158 24.74 9.39 -3.78
N LYS A 159 25.26 8.62 -4.74
CA LYS A 159 24.97 8.83 -6.17
C LYS A 159 23.70 8.10 -6.59
N PHE A 160 23.30 7.07 -5.86
CA PHE A 160 22.10 6.28 -6.13
C PHE A 160 20.84 7.02 -5.65
N PHE A 161 20.88 7.57 -4.43
CA PHE A 161 19.76 8.28 -3.81
C PHE A 161 19.96 9.79 -3.87
N LYS A 162 19.04 10.49 -4.51
CA LYS A 162 19.07 11.95 -4.58
C LYS A 162 18.20 12.54 -3.48
N GLU A 163 18.82 13.21 -2.52
CA GLU A 163 18.09 14.03 -1.55
C GLU A 163 17.59 15.31 -2.23
N LYS A 164 16.31 15.65 -2.00
CA LYS A 164 15.73 16.94 -2.33
C LYS A 164 15.46 17.68 -1.03
N ASP A 165 15.98 18.91 -0.91
CA ASP A 165 15.72 19.77 0.23
C ASP A 165 14.21 20.04 0.36
N ILE A 166 13.60 19.55 1.43
CA ILE A 166 12.19 19.78 1.74
C ILE A 166 12.08 20.39 3.13
N LYS A 167 11.17 21.37 3.26
CA LYS A 167 10.77 21.91 4.55
C LYS A 167 9.74 20.96 5.16
N VAL A 168 10.21 19.99 5.92
CA VAL A 168 9.33 19.21 6.79
C VAL A 168 8.86 20.16 7.89
N GLU A 169 7.57 20.48 7.92
CA GLU A 169 7.00 21.19 9.06
C GLU A 169 7.26 20.35 10.32
N LYS A 170 7.82 20.98 11.35
CA LYS A 170 8.10 20.29 12.61
C LYS A 170 6.79 19.72 13.11
N VAL A 171 6.81 18.44 13.48
CA VAL A 171 5.70 17.84 14.22
C VAL A 171 5.56 18.62 15.52
N ASP A 172 4.54 19.46 15.60
CA ASP A 172 4.11 20.08 16.85
C ASP A 172 3.80 18.97 17.87
N ALA A 173 3.70 19.33 19.15
CA ALA A 173 3.31 18.38 20.20
C ALA A 173 2.13 17.51 19.74
N GLU A 174 2.22 16.20 19.99
CA GLU A 174 1.23 15.19 19.57
C GLU A 174 -0.19 15.74 19.72
N TYR A 175 -0.82 16.06 18.59
CA TYR A 175 -2.09 16.78 18.55
C TYR A 175 -3.12 16.01 19.35
N GLN A 176 -3.85 16.69 20.23
CA GLN A 176 -4.96 16.09 20.96
C GLN A 176 -6.25 16.65 20.39
N PRO A 177 -7.09 15.81 19.75
CA PRO A 177 -8.41 16.23 19.31
C PRO A 177 -9.20 16.82 20.50
N ASN A 178 -9.87 17.94 20.24
CA ASN A 178 -10.74 18.60 21.21
C ASN A 178 -12.18 18.06 21.16
N ALA A 179 -12.51 17.28 20.13
CA ALA A 179 -13.78 16.62 19.94
C ALA A 179 -13.62 15.13 19.59
N ASP A 180 -14.71 14.38 19.73
CA ASP A 180 -14.72 12.96 19.38
C ASP A 180 -14.53 12.68 17.88
N PHE A 181 -14.79 13.68 17.04
CA PHE A 181 -14.60 13.63 15.60
C PHE A 181 -14.14 14.99 15.10
N GLU A 182 -13.08 15.00 14.30
CA GLU A 182 -12.56 16.20 13.64
C GLU A 182 -12.13 15.85 12.21
N ILE A 183 -12.35 16.76 11.27
CA ILE A 183 -11.92 16.60 9.88
C ILE A 183 -11.35 17.92 9.35
N GLU A 184 -10.17 17.86 8.75
CA GLU A 184 -9.48 19.00 8.14
C GLU A 184 -9.03 18.67 6.72
N ARG A 185 -9.15 19.65 5.81
CA ARG A 185 -8.60 19.55 4.46
C ARG A 185 -7.17 20.05 4.42
N LEU A 186 -6.26 19.18 4.00
CA LEU A 186 -4.83 19.45 3.90
C LEU A 186 -4.50 20.15 2.57
N LYS A 187 -3.65 21.18 2.64
CA LYS A 187 -3.26 22.01 1.48
C LYS A 187 -1.90 21.63 0.88
N ASN A 188 -0.95 21.24 1.72
CA ASN A 188 0.45 21.07 1.35
C ASN A 188 0.96 19.63 1.49
N GLU A 189 0.11 18.71 1.98
CA GLU A 189 0.45 17.30 2.16
C GLU A 189 -0.32 16.45 1.17
N SER A 190 0.33 15.44 0.60
CA SER A 190 -0.28 14.50 -0.32
C SER A 190 0.14 13.08 0.00
N PHE A 191 -0.85 12.24 0.31
CA PHE A 191 -0.64 10.83 0.60
C PHE A 191 -1.08 9.99 -0.58
N TYR A 192 -0.23 9.02 -0.94
CA TYR A 192 -0.56 8.05 -1.98
C TYR A 192 -1.50 6.95 -1.44
N PHE A 193 -1.41 6.66 -0.14
CA PHE A 193 -2.25 5.69 0.56
C PHE A 193 -3.06 6.35 1.67
N LEU A 194 -4.14 5.67 2.08
CA LEU A 194 -4.75 5.95 3.37
C LEU A 194 -3.79 5.52 4.48
N GLN A 195 -3.30 6.48 5.25
CA GLN A 195 -2.55 6.24 6.47
C GLN A 195 -3.54 6.15 7.63
N ILE A 196 -3.42 5.11 8.44
CA ILE A 196 -4.23 4.92 9.64
C ILE A 196 -3.26 4.78 10.80
N GLN A 197 -3.27 5.75 11.71
CA GLN A 197 -2.38 5.79 12.84
C GLN A 197 -3.16 5.67 14.14
N GLU A 198 -2.78 4.71 14.97
CA GLU A 198 -3.35 4.54 16.29
C GLU A 198 -2.62 5.36 17.33
N HIS A 199 -3.39 6.14 18.09
CA HIS A 199 -2.93 6.83 19.28
C HIS A 199 -3.59 6.22 20.52
N ALA A 200 -3.22 6.67 21.72
CA ALA A 200 -3.77 6.14 22.96
C ALA A 200 -5.30 6.33 23.05
N GLU A 201 -5.79 7.52 22.70
CA GLU A 201 -7.20 7.92 22.89
C GLU A 201 -7.98 8.09 21.57
N TYR A 202 -7.30 8.11 20.42
CA TYR A 202 -7.92 8.35 19.12
C TYR A 202 -7.23 7.57 18.00
N VAL A 203 -7.88 7.52 16.84
CA VAL A 203 -7.30 7.07 15.57
C VAL A 203 -7.27 8.25 14.61
N GLU A 204 -6.15 8.38 13.91
CA GLU A 204 -5.91 9.40 12.89
C GLU A 204 -5.92 8.74 11.51
N PHE A 205 -6.67 9.33 10.58
CA PHE A 205 -6.68 8.96 9.18
C PHE A 205 -6.10 10.10 8.35
N LYS A 206 -5.13 9.81 7.47
CA LYS A 206 -4.63 10.76 6.47
C LYS A 206 -4.69 10.17 5.09
N GLY A 207 -5.30 10.86 4.15
CA GLY A 207 -5.41 10.36 2.79
C GLY A 207 -6.39 11.12 1.94
N SER A 208 -6.63 10.62 0.72
CA SER A 208 -7.67 11.18 -0.12
C SER A 208 -9.04 11.00 0.55
N ILE A 209 -9.95 11.97 0.37
CA ILE A 209 -11.31 11.84 0.93
C ILE A 209 -12.03 10.59 0.38
N ARG A 210 -11.71 10.19 -0.85
CA ARG A 210 -12.21 8.95 -1.48
C ARG A 210 -11.76 7.73 -0.70
N ALA A 211 -10.47 7.64 -0.36
CA ALA A 211 -9.92 6.52 0.39
C ALA A 211 -10.51 6.46 1.82
N ILE A 212 -10.64 7.61 2.49
CA ILE A 212 -11.25 7.70 3.84
C ILE A 212 -12.71 7.23 3.81
N ILE A 213 -13.52 7.70 2.87
CA ILE A 213 -14.91 7.27 2.72
C ILE A 213 -15.00 5.79 2.36
N ALA A 214 -14.14 5.31 1.44
CA ALA A 214 -14.10 3.91 1.02
C ALA A 214 -13.79 2.99 2.21
N TYR A 215 -12.83 3.37 3.06
CA TYR A 215 -12.49 2.64 4.27
C TYR A 215 -13.63 2.61 5.29
N ASN A 216 -14.36 3.72 5.48
CA ASN A 216 -15.47 3.77 6.44
C ASN A 216 -16.69 2.97 5.96
N LEU A 217 -16.97 2.99 4.66
CA LEU A 217 -18.01 2.17 4.05
C LEU A 217 -17.60 0.70 3.87
N LYS A 218 -16.30 0.41 3.92
CA LYS A 218 -15.66 -0.88 3.58
C LYS A 218 -16.01 -1.32 2.16
N VAL A 219 -15.81 -0.43 1.19
CA VAL A 219 -16.07 -0.67 -0.24
C VAL A 219 -14.85 -0.31 -1.07
N HIS A 220 -14.76 -0.85 -2.29
CA HIS A 220 -13.70 -0.45 -3.20
C HIS A 220 -13.90 1.00 -3.67
N GLU A 221 -12.82 1.74 -3.91
CA GLU A 221 -12.90 3.15 -4.32
C GLU A 221 -13.67 3.38 -5.63
N SER A 222 -13.75 2.38 -6.50
CA SER A 222 -14.57 2.44 -7.73
C SER A 222 -16.08 2.46 -7.46
N GLN A 223 -16.51 2.09 -6.25
CA GLN A 223 -17.91 2.13 -5.82
C GLN A 223 -18.32 3.51 -5.29
N LEU A 224 -17.45 4.52 -5.40
CA LEU A 224 -17.72 5.88 -4.95
C LEU A 224 -17.76 6.86 -6.13
N LYS A 225 -18.83 7.66 -6.14
CA LYS A 225 -18.95 8.89 -6.92
C LYS A 225 -18.98 10.08 -5.98
N LEU A 226 -17.95 10.92 -6.04
CA LEU A 226 -17.83 12.14 -5.25
C LEU A 226 -18.14 13.37 -6.10
N PRO A 227 -18.51 14.51 -5.49
CA PRO A 227 -18.53 15.81 -6.19
C PRO A 227 -17.15 16.13 -6.76
N ASP A 228 -17.12 16.72 -7.96
CA ASP A 228 -15.87 17.02 -8.68
C ASP A 228 -14.91 17.93 -7.89
N ASP A 229 -15.45 18.77 -7.00
CA ASP A 229 -14.70 19.72 -6.19
C ASP A 229 -14.34 19.22 -4.78
N LEU A 230 -14.84 18.06 -4.36
CA LEU A 230 -14.57 17.48 -3.04
C LEU A 230 -13.20 16.80 -2.94
N GLY A 231 -12.60 16.42 -4.08
CA GLY A 231 -11.31 15.73 -4.11
C GLY A 231 -10.21 16.46 -3.31
N GLY A 232 -9.14 15.76 -2.95
CA GLY A 232 -8.06 16.33 -2.14
C GLY A 232 -7.73 15.45 -0.94
N GLN A 233 -6.82 15.97 -0.11
CA GLN A 233 -6.21 15.26 1.01
C GLN A 233 -6.81 15.77 2.31
N PHE A 234 -7.11 14.86 3.21
CA PHE A 234 -7.78 15.15 4.46
C PHE A 234 -7.10 14.43 5.62
N GLN A 235 -7.23 15.03 6.79
CA GLN A 235 -6.87 14.46 8.07
C GLN A 235 -8.16 14.33 8.89
N VAL A 236 -8.41 13.14 9.43
CA VAL A 236 -9.58 12.85 10.25
C VAL A 236 -9.13 12.26 11.57
N TYR A 237 -9.66 12.77 12.67
CA TYR A 237 -9.45 12.22 13.99
C TYR A 237 -10.75 11.63 14.50
N VAL A 238 -10.68 10.44 15.09
CA VAL A 238 -11.82 9.75 15.69
C VAL A 238 -11.44 9.23 17.08
N SER A 239 -12.21 9.61 18.09
CA SER A 239 -12.01 9.10 19.46
C SER A 239 -12.22 7.59 19.54
N LYS A 240 -11.34 6.90 20.29
CA LYS A 240 -11.45 5.46 20.58
C LYS A 240 -12.68 5.12 21.42
N SER A 241 -13.28 6.09 22.13
CA SER A 241 -14.56 5.88 22.80
C SER A 241 -15.73 5.66 21.83
N ASN A 242 -15.59 6.10 20.58
CA ASN A 242 -16.65 6.08 19.56
C ASN A 242 -16.50 4.95 18.53
N SER A 243 -15.87 3.82 18.90
CA SER A 243 -15.59 2.68 17.99
C SER A 243 -14.54 3.04 16.92
N PRO A 244 -13.23 2.95 17.20
CA PRO A 244 -12.16 3.58 16.42
C PRO A 244 -11.95 3.09 14.98
N TYR A 245 -12.37 1.87 14.66
CA TYR A 245 -12.38 1.31 13.30
C TYR A 245 -13.80 1.15 12.76
N GLY A 246 -14.76 1.74 13.47
CA GLY A 246 -16.16 1.73 13.15
C GLY A 246 -16.44 2.49 11.87
N ASN A 247 -17.71 2.47 11.48
CA ASN A 247 -18.16 3.24 10.35
C ASN A 247 -18.50 4.66 10.81
N HIS A 248 -17.64 5.63 10.50
CA HIS A 248 -17.84 7.06 10.79
C HIS A 248 -18.38 7.85 9.61
N ILE A 249 -19.06 7.16 8.68
CA ILE A 249 -19.54 7.80 7.45
C ILE A 249 -20.52 8.93 7.75
N THR A 250 -21.34 8.82 8.79
CA THR A 250 -22.33 9.84 9.15
C THR A 250 -21.63 11.12 9.59
N GLU A 251 -20.64 11.02 10.47
CA GLU A 251 -19.83 12.15 10.93
C GLU A 251 -19.08 12.81 9.78
N ILE A 252 -18.49 12.02 8.87
CA ILE A 252 -17.81 12.54 7.67
C ILE A 252 -18.78 13.29 6.76
N ILE A 253 -19.95 12.71 6.50
CA ILE A 253 -20.98 13.30 5.63
C ILE A 253 -21.49 14.61 6.21
N ASP A 254 -21.79 14.64 7.51
CA ASP A 254 -22.31 15.83 8.17
C ASP A 254 -21.27 16.95 8.26
N ALA A 255 -20.01 16.61 8.58
CA ALA A 255 -18.94 17.60 8.65
C ALA A 255 -18.57 18.21 7.28
N LEU A 256 -18.80 17.47 6.19
CA LEU A 256 -18.55 17.94 4.82
C LEU A 256 -19.80 18.49 4.12
N ASP A 257 -20.93 18.58 4.82
CA ASP A 257 -22.21 19.06 4.29
C ASP A 257 -22.66 18.29 3.04
N LEU A 258 -22.58 16.95 3.13
CA LEU A 258 -22.90 16.03 2.05
C LEU A 258 -24.20 15.25 2.30
N GLU A 259 -24.73 14.64 1.26
CA GLU A 259 -25.73 13.57 1.33
C GLU A 259 -25.15 12.34 0.65
N ILE A 260 -25.49 11.15 1.16
CA ILE A 260 -25.15 9.89 0.54
C ILE A 260 -26.43 9.20 0.05
N SER A 261 -26.39 8.75 -1.19
CA SER A 261 -27.38 7.84 -1.74
C SER A 261 -26.67 6.68 -2.42
N TYR A 262 -27.39 5.61 -2.72
CA TYR A 262 -26.84 4.51 -3.51
C TYR A 262 -27.80 4.10 -4.63
N SER A 263 -27.20 3.60 -5.70
CA SER A 263 -27.89 2.99 -6.83
C SER A 263 -27.23 1.65 -7.18
N GLU A 264 -28.01 0.74 -7.75
CA GLU A 264 -27.48 -0.51 -8.30
C GLU A 264 -26.90 -0.27 -9.70
N VAL A 265 -25.65 -0.66 -9.90
CA VAL A 265 -24.96 -0.60 -11.19
C VAL A 265 -24.41 -1.96 -11.58
N LYS A 266 -24.27 -2.23 -12.88
CA LYS A 266 -23.64 -3.46 -13.39
C LYS A 266 -22.18 -3.23 -13.70
N GLY A 267 -21.33 -4.14 -13.25
CA GLY A 267 -19.90 -4.16 -13.59
C GLY A 267 -19.23 -5.46 -13.16
N GLU A 268 -17.95 -5.61 -13.46
CA GLU A 268 -17.16 -6.72 -12.95
C GLU A 268 -16.96 -6.59 -11.44
N ALA A 269 -17.19 -7.70 -10.72
CA ALA A 269 -16.92 -7.82 -9.31
C ALA A 269 -16.50 -9.26 -8.98
N MET A 270 -15.87 -9.42 -7.82
CA MET A 270 -15.77 -10.72 -7.17
C MET A 270 -17.06 -10.97 -6.39
N VAL A 271 -17.76 -12.07 -6.68
CA VAL A 271 -19.02 -12.42 -6.04
C VAL A 271 -18.81 -13.57 -5.08
N PHE A 272 -19.19 -13.36 -3.82
CA PHE A 272 -19.12 -14.36 -2.75
C PHE A 272 -20.53 -14.88 -2.46
N ASP A 273 -20.72 -16.16 -2.66
CA ASP A 273 -21.97 -16.89 -2.40
C ASP A 273 -21.77 -17.79 -1.18
N ILE A 274 -22.50 -17.50 -0.10
CA ILE A 274 -22.27 -18.07 1.24
C ILE A 274 -23.55 -18.75 1.68
N GLU A 275 -23.66 -20.05 1.40
CA GLU A 275 -24.80 -20.85 1.83
C GLU A 275 -24.68 -21.29 3.29
N ALA A 276 -23.45 -21.43 3.80
CA ALA A 276 -23.16 -21.79 5.19
C ALA A 276 -21.85 -21.16 5.67
N ILE A 277 -21.94 -20.35 6.72
CA ILE A 277 -20.78 -19.69 7.35
C ILE A 277 -19.93 -20.75 8.06
N ARG A 278 -18.66 -20.86 7.64
CA ARG A 278 -17.64 -21.68 8.29
C ARG A 278 -16.41 -20.86 8.64
N PHE A 279 -16.61 -19.59 8.98
CA PHE A 279 -15.49 -18.71 9.30
C PHE A 279 -14.67 -19.28 10.46
N TRP A 280 -13.36 -19.15 10.33
CA TRP A 280 -12.40 -19.46 11.38
C TRP A 280 -12.73 -18.69 12.65
N ASP A 281 -12.42 -19.27 13.80
CA ASP A 281 -12.47 -18.51 15.05
C ASP A 281 -11.20 -17.66 15.20
N VAL A 282 -10.98 -17.08 16.37
CA VAL A 282 -9.86 -16.17 16.66
C VAL A 282 -8.60 -16.89 17.15
N ASN A 283 -8.53 -18.22 16.97
CA ASN A 283 -7.43 -19.03 17.50
C ASN A 283 -6.51 -19.59 16.41
N GLN A 284 -6.66 -19.19 15.14
CA GLN A 284 -5.86 -19.69 14.03
C GLN A 284 -4.59 -18.87 13.83
N ILE A 285 -4.68 -17.57 14.07
CA ILE A 285 -3.60 -16.59 13.92
C ILE A 285 -3.57 -15.72 15.17
N ASP A 286 -2.42 -15.62 15.82
CA ASP A 286 -2.20 -14.69 16.93
C ASP A 286 -0.79 -14.11 16.79
N TRP A 287 -0.72 -12.85 16.35
CA TRP A 287 0.55 -12.11 16.25
C TRP A 287 0.92 -11.38 17.54
N GLY A 288 0.07 -11.42 18.56
CA GLY A 288 0.26 -10.81 19.86
C GLY A 288 -0.40 -9.43 19.99
N ARG A 289 -0.10 -8.74 21.10
CA ARG A 289 -0.67 -7.41 21.38
C ARG A 289 0.05 -6.31 20.59
N ASP A 290 -0.71 -5.32 20.14
CA ASP A 290 -0.22 -4.15 19.37
C ASP A 290 0.47 -4.53 18.05
N THR A 291 0.02 -5.61 17.40
CA THR A 291 0.39 -5.99 16.04
C THR A 291 -0.66 -5.53 15.03
N ALA A 292 -0.26 -5.43 13.76
CA ALA A 292 -1.22 -5.04 12.73
C ALA A 292 -2.29 -6.11 12.54
N LYS A 293 -3.52 -5.69 12.22
CA LYS A 293 -4.64 -6.59 11.93
C LYS A 293 -4.50 -7.40 10.63
N TYR A 294 -3.59 -7.01 9.75
CA TYR A 294 -3.43 -7.63 8.43
C TYR A 294 -1.97 -7.91 8.12
N LEU A 295 -1.72 -9.07 7.51
CA LEU A 295 -0.55 -9.26 6.67
C LEU A 295 -0.93 -9.47 5.21
N ILE A 296 -0.53 -8.54 4.35
CA ILE A 296 -0.84 -8.59 2.92
C ILE A 296 0.49 -8.63 2.15
N ASP A 297 0.72 -9.71 1.41
CA ASP A 297 1.84 -9.87 0.48
C ASP A 297 1.30 -9.98 -0.96
N GLU A 298 2.12 -10.31 -1.96
CA GLU A 298 1.67 -10.40 -3.36
C GLU A 298 0.65 -11.52 -3.61
N TYR A 299 0.64 -12.56 -2.76
CA TYR A 299 -0.07 -13.80 -2.97
C TYR A 299 -1.30 -13.95 -2.09
N GLN A 300 -1.25 -13.46 -0.86
CA GLN A 300 -2.27 -13.72 0.16
C GLN A 300 -2.54 -12.52 1.07
N ILE A 301 -3.74 -12.53 1.65
CA ILE A 301 -4.11 -11.74 2.82
C ILE A 301 -4.21 -12.70 4.00
N GLN A 302 -3.48 -12.41 5.06
CA GLN A 302 -3.73 -12.96 6.38
C GLN A 302 -4.30 -11.85 7.27
N ALA A 303 -5.20 -12.19 8.18
CA ALA A 303 -5.76 -11.23 9.11
C ALA A 303 -6.04 -11.89 10.46
N ASP A 304 -5.76 -11.13 11.52
CA ASP A 304 -5.85 -11.53 12.93
C ASP A 304 -6.95 -10.67 13.57
N ASN A 305 -8.01 -11.31 14.08
CA ASN A 305 -9.13 -10.64 14.73
C ASN A 305 -9.76 -9.51 13.89
N VAL A 306 -10.28 -9.86 12.71
CA VAL A 306 -10.99 -8.91 11.84
C VAL A 306 -12.36 -9.42 11.42
N THR A 307 -13.29 -8.49 11.22
CA THR A 307 -14.65 -8.81 10.78
C THR A 307 -14.68 -9.25 9.33
N PHE A 308 -15.74 -9.98 8.94
CA PHE A 308 -15.93 -10.38 7.55
C PHE A 308 -15.99 -9.16 6.59
N LYS A 309 -16.65 -8.07 6.98
CA LYS A 309 -16.73 -6.86 6.16
C LYS A 309 -15.36 -6.21 5.95
N GLU A 310 -14.49 -6.27 6.95
CA GLU A 310 -13.12 -5.77 6.87
C GLU A 310 -12.25 -6.60 5.91
N VAL A 311 -12.31 -7.94 5.98
CA VAL A 311 -11.53 -8.77 5.05
C VAL A 311 -12.01 -8.62 3.60
N LEU A 312 -13.32 -8.46 3.36
CA LEU A 312 -13.85 -8.16 2.02
C LEU A 312 -13.31 -6.84 1.47
N TYR A 313 -13.20 -5.83 2.32
CA TYR A 313 -12.60 -4.55 1.92
C TYR A 313 -11.14 -4.72 1.53
N GLN A 314 -10.31 -5.39 2.35
CA GLN A 314 -8.90 -5.64 1.98
C GLN A 314 -8.78 -6.44 0.69
N LEU A 315 -9.61 -7.48 0.54
CA LEU A 315 -9.63 -8.29 -0.67
C LEU A 315 -10.01 -7.46 -1.91
N SER A 316 -10.93 -6.51 -1.76
CA SER A 316 -11.30 -5.61 -2.86
C SER A 316 -10.16 -4.70 -3.30
N GLN A 317 -9.28 -4.29 -2.37
CA GLN A 317 -8.11 -3.48 -2.70
C GLN A 317 -7.09 -4.29 -3.51
N VAL A 318 -6.76 -5.51 -3.05
CA VAL A 318 -5.74 -6.34 -3.72
C VAL A 318 -6.24 -6.94 -5.04
N LEU A 319 -7.55 -7.16 -5.20
CA LEU A 319 -8.15 -7.58 -6.46
C LEU A 319 -8.45 -6.39 -7.41
N GLU A 320 -8.25 -5.17 -6.95
CA GLU A 320 -8.56 -3.91 -7.63
C GLU A 320 -10.00 -3.86 -8.20
N LYS A 321 -10.96 -4.46 -7.49
CA LYS A 321 -12.37 -4.53 -7.90
C LYS A 321 -13.32 -4.73 -6.72
N PRO A 322 -14.61 -4.37 -6.87
CA PRO A 322 -15.62 -4.65 -5.86
C PRO A 322 -15.66 -6.13 -5.48
N VAL A 323 -15.80 -6.42 -4.19
CA VAL A 323 -16.12 -7.75 -3.67
C VAL A 323 -17.49 -7.65 -3.02
N VAL A 324 -18.44 -8.47 -3.46
CA VAL A 324 -19.85 -8.38 -3.06
C VAL A 324 -20.40 -9.75 -2.71
N THR A 325 -21.39 -9.78 -1.83
CA THR A 325 -22.06 -11.02 -1.41
C THR A 325 -23.39 -11.20 -2.12
N VAL A 326 -23.79 -12.45 -2.38
CA VAL A 326 -25.13 -12.77 -2.89
C VAL A 326 -26.19 -12.57 -1.79
N GLN A 327 -25.86 -12.96 -0.56
CA GLN A 327 -26.69 -12.81 0.62
C GLN A 327 -26.28 -11.58 1.44
N ASP A 328 -27.23 -10.99 2.17
CA ASP A 328 -26.92 -10.01 3.21
C ASP A 328 -26.33 -10.75 4.42
N ILE A 329 -25.02 -10.67 4.59
CA ILE A 329 -24.30 -11.23 5.75
C ILE A 329 -24.27 -10.17 6.86
N THR A 330 -24.84 -10.52 8.02
CA THR A 330 -24.91 -9.64 9.20
C THR A 330 -23.95 -10.05 10.30
N ASP A 331 -23.05 -10.99 10.01
CA ASP A 331 -21.99 -11.37 10.93
C ASP A 331 -21.05 -10.19 11.20
N THR A 332 -20.91 -9.86 12.48
CA THR A 332 -20.05 -8.78 12.98
C THR A 332 -18.98 -9.28 13.94
N ALA A 333 -18.82 -10.60 14.08
CA ALA A 333 -17.79 -11.17 14.92
C ALA A 333 -16.41 -10.99 14.28
N GLU A 334 -15.38 -10.98 15.13
CA GLU A 334 -13.99 -11.02 14.66
C GLU A 334 -13.58 -12.47 14.39
N HIS A 335 -12.82 -12.64 13.31
CA HIS A 335 -12.38 -13.93 12.79
C HIS A 335 -10.94 -13.81 12.28
N ASP A 336 -10.24 -14.93 12.23
CA ASP A 336 -8.96 -15.02 11.54
C ASP A 336 -9.17 -15.36 10.06
N TRP A 337 -8.28 -14.86 9.21
CA TRP A 337 -8.37 -15.09 7.76
C TRP A 337 -6.99 -15.38 7.18
N SER A 338 -6.97 -16.26 6.20
CA SER A 338 -5.84 -16.56 5.33
C SER A 338 -6.40 -16.90 3.95
N ILE A 339 -6.25 -15.97 3.01
CA ILE A 339 -6.86 -16.03 1.68
C ILE A 339 -5.76 -15.79 0.64
N HIS A 340 -5.42 -16.81 -0.14
CA HIS A 340 -4.60 -16.63 -1.34
C HIS A 340 -5.45 -15.95 -2.41
N TYR A 341 -5.03 -14.80 -2.94
CA TYR A 341 -5.83 -14.02 -3.88
C TYR A 341 -5.20 -13.91 -5.28
N LYS A 342 -3.89 -14.17 -5.41
CA LYS A 342 -3.19 -14.06 -6.71
C LYS A 342 -3.58 -15.16 -7.68
N PHE A 343 -3.77 -16.38 -7.17
CA PHE A 343 -4.11 -17.57 -7.97
C PHE A 343 -5.59 -17.84 -7.82
N TYR A 344 -6.38 -17.52 -8.85
CA TYR A 344 -7.83 -17.54 -8.79
C TYR A 344 -8.42 -18.90 -8.38
N ASP A 345 -7.95 -20.01 -8.97
CA ASP A 345 -8.47 -21.35 -8.64
C ASP A 345 -8.16 -21.74 -7.19
N LEU A 346 -6.97 -21.39 -6.70
CA LEU A 346 -6.57 -21.63 -5.30
C LEU A 346 -7.40 -20.78 -4.35
N MET A 347 -7.63 -19.51 -4.69
CA MET A 347 -8.50 -18.63 -3.92
C MET A 347 -9.91 -19.23 -3.79
N GLN A 348 -10.48 -19.72 -4.89
CA GLN A 348 -11.80 -20.32 -4.89
C GLN A 348 -11.87 -21.57 -4.01
N SER A 349 -10.88 -22.47 -4.12
CA SER A 349 -10.84 -23.68 -3.29
C SER A 349 -10.65 -23.33 -1.82
N ASP A 350 -9.73 -22.43 -1.48
CA ASP A 350 -9.44 -22.06 -0.09
C ASP A 350 -10.64 -21.38 0.57
N LEU A 351 -11.31 -20.47 -0.16
CA LEU A 351 -12.52 -19.80 0.29
C LEU A 351 -13.66 -20.80 0.55
N LEU A 352 -13.85 -21.75 -0.35
CA LEU A 352 -14.90 -22.75 -0.24
C LEU A 352 -14.61 -23.74 0.89
N ASP A 353 -13.40 -24.26 0.98
CA ASP A 353 -13.03 -25.33 1.89
C ASP A 353 -12.94 -24.83 3.34
N ASN A 354 -12.30 -23.67 3.54
CA ASN A 354 -12.04 -23.14 4.89
C ASN A 354 -13.17 -22.28 5.42
N TYR A 355 -13.86 -21.49 4.57
CA TYR A 355 -14.82 -20.48 5.03
C TYR A 355 -16.25 -20.72 4.55
N GLY A 356 -16.47 -21.68 3.64
CA GLY A 356 -17.77 -21.94 3.03
C GLY A 356 -18.20 -20.88 2.01
N ILE A 357 -17.23 -20.17 1.44
CA ILE A 357 -17.46 -19.06 0.51
C ILE A 357 -17.20 -19.56 -0.91
N LYS A 358 -18.23 -19.61 -1.75
CA LYS A 358 -18.05 -19.83 -3.19
C LYS A 358 -17.77 -18.49 -3.87
N ALA A 359 -16.53 -18.30 -4.32
CA ALA A 359 -16.11 -17.09 -5.01
C ALA A 359 -16.25 -17.22 -6.53
N GLU A 360 -16.71 -16.18 -7.23
CA GLU A 360 -16.79 -16.12 -8.68
C GLU A 360 -16.55 -14.69 -9.20
N ALA A 361 -15.58 -14.50 -10.09
CA ALA A 361 -15.41 -13.24 -10.80
C ALA A 361 -16.41 -13.16 -11.97
N LYS A 362 -17.38 -12.25 -11.90
CA LYS A 362 -18.40 -12.08 -12.95
C LYS A 362 -18.93 -10.65 -13.03
N THR A 363 -19.61 -10.34 -14.13
CA THR A 363 -20.45 -9.14 -14.20
C THR A 363 -21.69 -9.34 -13.34
N THR A 364 -21.88 -8.46 -12.36
CA THR A 364 -23.02 -8.50 -11.42
C THR A 364 -23.52 -7.09 -11.12
N SER A 365 -24.65 -7.00 -10.41
CA SER A 365 -25.12 -5.75 -9.81
C SER A 365 -24.42 -5.50 -8.47
N TYR A 366 -24.03 -4.26 -8.21
CA TYR A 366 -23.55 -3.83 -6.91
C TYR A 366 -23.89 -2.37 -6.63
N LYS A 367 -23.85 -2.01 -5.33
CA LYS A 367 -24.07 -0.64 -4.87
C LYS A 367 -22.95 0.29 -5.33
N LEU A 368 -23.34 1.34 -6.05
CA LEU A 368 -22.56 2.55 -6.28
C LEU A 368 -23.06 3.63 -5.32
N TYR A 369 -22.20 4.09 -4.42
CA TYR A 369 -22.50 5.17 -3.49
C TYR A 369 -22.20 6.51 -4.17
N THR A 370 -23.21 7.38 -4.20
CA THR A 370 -23.10 8.73 -4.75
C THR A 370 -23.19 9.72 -3.60
N LEU A 371 -22.15 10.53 -3.45
CA LEU A 371 -22.12 11.65 -2.52
C LEU A 371 -22.36 12.95 -3.30
N THR A 372 -23.25 13.78 -2.78
CA THR A 372 -23.58 15.12 -3.32
C THR A 372 -23.57 16.14 -2.20
N LYS A 373 -23.35 17.42 -2.50
CA LYS A 373 -23.53 18.47 -1.49
C LYS A 373 -25.00 18.57 -1.07
N LYS A 374 -25.26 18.82 0.21
CA LYS A 374 -26.61 19.15 0.68
C LYS A 374 -27.12 20.37 -0.10
N ALA A 375 -28.39 20.32 -0.48
CA ALA A 375 -29.03 21.50 -1.04
C ALA A 375 -29.14 22.57 0.06
N PRO A 376 -28.86 23.86 -0.26
CA PRO A 376 -28.90 24.94 0.72
C PRO A 376 -30.29 25.21 1.31
#